data_AF-A0A1A9ZQ88-F1
#
_entry.id   AF-A0A1A9ZQ88-F1
#
_cell.length_a   1.000
_cell.length_b   1.000
_cell.length_c   1.000
_cell.angle_alpha   90.00
_cell.angle_beta   90.00
_cell.angle_gamma   90.00
#
_symmetry.space_group_name_H-M   'P 1'
#
loop_
_entity.id
_entity.type
_entity.pdbx_description
1 polymer ?
#
loop_
_entity_poly.entity_id
_entity_poly.type
_entity_poly.pdbx_seq_one_letter_code
_entity_poly.pdbx_strand_id
1 'polypeptide(L)'
;MEPIDIVRLEEAVVIFYRSTCQEQAHLHEWLTKVHLSAQAWQFSWQLTQLGKSQEAQCFGAITLHSKLMKFWHEVPAENRDGLKQKIPQCII
;
A
#
# COMPACT_ATOMS: atom_id res chain seq x y z
N MET A 1 4.45 -5.88 -14.34
CA MET A 1 3.30 -6.09 -13.43
C MET A 1 2.17 -5.24 -13.97
N GLU A 2 0.98 -5.82 -14.12
CA GLU A 2 -0.23 -5.08 -14.53
C GLU A 2 -0.50 -3.89 -13.59
N PRO A 3 -1.22 -2.86 -14.05
CA PRO A 3 -1.66 -1.76 -13.18
C PRO A 3 -2.51 -2.31 -12.03
N ILE A 4 -2.18 -1.91 -10.81
CA ILE A 4 -2.94 -2.29 -9.62
C ILE A 4 -4.15 -1.39 -9.48
N ASP A 5 -5.34 -2.00 -9.60
CA ASP A 5 -6.59 -1.36 -9.21
C ASP A 5 -6.76 -1.39 -7.68
N ILE A 6 -7.09 -0.23 -7.12
CA ILE A 6 -7.19 -0.05 -5.66
C ILE A 6 -8.39 -0.79 -5.07
N VAL A 7 -9.50 -0.89 -5.80
CA VAL A 7 -10.70 -1.59 -5.32
C VAL A 7 -10.39 -3.07 -5.18
N ARG A 8 -9.80 -3.66 -6.23
CA ARG A 8 -9.32 -5.05 -6.20
C ARG A 8 -8.27 -5.29 -5.11
N LEU A 9 -7.38 -4.33 -4.87
CA LEU A 9 -6.38 -4.43 -3.81
C LEU A 9 -7.03 -4.47 -2.42
N GLU A 10 -8.01 -3.60 -2.15
CA GLU A 10 -8.75 -3.59 -0.88
C GLU A 10 -9.47 -4.90 -0.64
N GLU A 11 -10.16 -5.42 -1.65
CA GLU A 11 -10.82 -6.73 -1.59
C GLU A 11 -9.82 -7.85 -1.29
N ALA A 12 -8.69 -7.88 -1.99
CA ALA A 12 -7.63 -8.87 -1.79
C ALA A 12 -7.03 -8.81 -0.38
N VAL A 13 -6.83 -7.61 0.17
CA VAL A 13 -6.37 -7.43 1.55
C VAL A 13 -7.40 -7.97 2.54
N VAL A 14 -8.68 -7.64 2.37
CA VAL A 14 -9.75 -8.13 3.25
C VAL A 14 -9.87 -9.65 3.19
N ILE A 15 -9.82 -10.24 1.99
CA ILE A 15 -9.85 -11.69 1.81
C ILE A 15 -8.63 -12.34 2.48
N PHE A 16 -7.43 -11.77 2.32
CA PHE A 16 -6.21 -12.30 2.96
C PHE A 16 -6.33 -12.45 4.48
N TYR A 17 -6.97 -11.50 5.15
CA TYR A 17 -7.20 -11.56 6.61
C TYR A 17 -8.39 -12.45 7.02
N ARG A 18 -9.25 -12.87 6.08
CA ARG A 18 -10.46 -13.68 6.32
C ARG A 18 -10.39 -15.11 5.76
N SER A 19 -9.41 -15.41 4.91
CA SER A 19 -9.25 -16.70 4.25
C SER A 19 -8.53 -17.75 5.11
N THR A 20 -8.63 -19.00 4.66
CA THR A 20 -7.89 -20.16 5.22
C THR A 20 -6.46 -20.24 4.67
N CYS A 21 -5.60 -21.07 5.29
CA CYS A 21 -4.16 -21.12 5.01
C CYS A 21 -3.75 -21.22 3.53
N GLN A 22 -4.47 -21.96 2.67
CA GLN A 22 -4.02 -22.19 1.29
C GLN A 22 -4.29 -21.00 0.37
N GLU A 23 -5.49 -20.41 0.44
CA GLU A 23 -5.82 -19.18 -0.29
C GLU A 23 -5.00 -17.98 0.20
N GLN A 24 -4.73 -17.97 1.51
CA GLN A 24 -3.91 -16.94 2.15
C GLN A 24 -2.48 -16.93 1.60
N ALA A 25 -1.89 -18.09 1.27
CA ALA A 25 -0.53 -18.16 0.71
C ALA A 25 -0.41 -17.47 -0.66
N HIS A 26 -1.36 -17.71 -1.58
CA HIS A 26 -1.35 -17.07 -2.89
C HIS A 26 -1.57 -15.56 -2.78
N LEU A 27 -2.48 -15.12 -1.92
CA LEU A 27 -2.70 -13.70 -1.66
C LEU A 27 -1.49 -13.06 -0.98
N HIS A 28 -0.82 -13.76 -0.08
CA HIS A 28 0.41 -13.27 0.56
C HIS A 28 1.49 -12.95 -0.47
N GLU A 29 1.74 -13.88 -1.39
CA GLU A 29 2.74 -13.69 -2.43
C GLU A 29 2.43 -12.49 -3.32
N TRP A 30 1.16 -12.36 -3.75
CA TRP A 30 0.71 -11.25 -4.56
C TRP A 30 0.79 -9.91 -3.81
N LEU A 31 0.28 -9.85 -2.58
CA LEU A 31 0.33 -8.65 -1.73
C LEU A 31 1.77 -8.23 -1.42
N THR A 32 2.69 -9.18 -1.27
CA THR A 32 4.12 -8.91 -1.09
C THR A 32 4.72 -8.26 -2.35
N LYS A 33 4.40 -8.78 -3.54
CA LYS A 33 4.82 -8.18 -4.81
C LYS A 33 4.26 -6.76 -4.97
N VAL A 34 2.98 -6.57 -4.64
CA VAL A 34 2.30 -5.27 -4.63
C VAL A 34 3.01 -4.28 -3.69
N HIS A 35 3.25 -4.68 -2.44
CA HIS A 35 3.90 -3.89 -1.41
C HIS A 35 5.30 -3.39 -1.84
N LEU A 36 6.08 -4.25 -2.50
CA LEU A 36 7.44 -3.93 -2.94
C LEU A 36 7.47 -3.13 -4.26
N SER A 37 6.40 -3.15 -5.05
CA SER A 37 6.37 -2.51 -6.38
C SER A 37 6.46 -0.97 -6.30
N ALA A 38 7.03 -0.33 -7.34
CA ALA A 38 7.03 1.12 -7.45
C ALA A 38 5.60 1.73 -7.54
N GLN A 39 4.62 0.95 -8.03
CA GLN A 39 3.21 1.37 -8.08
C GLN A 39 2.64 1.65 -6.67
N ALA A 40 3.23 1.11 -5.60
CA ALA A 40 2.75 1.33 -4.24
C ALA A 40 2.82 2.79 -3.76
N TRP A 41 3.63 3.62 -4.40
CA TRP A 41 3.61 5.07 -4.17
C TRP A 41 2.27 5.72 -4.56
N GLN A 42 1.52 5.11 -5.49
CA GLN A 42 0.27 5.69 -6.01
C GLN A 42 -0.93 5.46 -5.08
N PHE A 43 -0.99 4.30 -4.42
CA PHE A 43 -2.17 3.89 -3.65
C PHE A 43 -1.96 3.82 -2.14
N SER A 44 -0.72 3.69 -1.63
CA SER A 44 -0.48 3.46 -0.19
C SER A 44 -1.12 4.54 0.71
N TRP A 45 -1.09 5.79 0.27
CA TRP A 45 -1.76 6.91 0.95
C TRP A 45 -3.29 6.85 0.91
N GLN A 46 -3.85 6.36 -0.20
CA GLN A 46 -5.29 6.28 -0.38
C GLN A 46 -5.88 5.19 0.53
N LEU A 47 -5.13 4.11 0.74
CA LEU A 47 -5.51 3.02 1.64
C LEU A 47 -5.53 3.44 3.12
N THR A 48 -4.77 4.48 3.51
CA THR A 48 -4.74 4.98 4.90
C THR A 48 -5.87 5.96 5.20
N GLN A 49 -6.71 6.32 4.22
CA GLN A 49 -7.77 7.31 4.42
C GLN A 49 -8.92 6.78 5.27
N LEU A 50 -9.56 7.69 6.00
CA LEU A 50 -10.82 7.43 6.69
C LEU A 50 -11.86 6.92 5.69
N GLY A 51 -12.57 5.85 6.05
CA GLY A 51 -13.55 5.17 5.18
C GLY A 51 -13.05 3.87 4.57
N LYS A 52 -11.76 3.56 4.66
CA LYS A 52 -11.20 2.24 4.31
C LYS A 52 -11.33 1.26 5.49
N SER A 53 -11.31 -0.05 5.23
CA SER A 53 -11.30 -1.07 6.29
C SER A 53 -10.00 -1.00 7.11
N GLN A 54 -10.02 -1.54 8.33
CA GLN A 54 -8.82 -1.55 9.17
C GLN A 54 -7.69 -2.36 8.53
N GLU A 55 -8.02 -3.48 7.88
CA GLU A 55 -7.08 -4.31 7.15
C GLU A 55 -6.40 -3.53 6.01
N ALA A 56 -7.18 -2.78 5.24
CA ALA A 56 -6.68 -1.92 4.16
C ALA A 56 -5.79 -0.79 4.70
N GLN A 57 -6.23 -0.11 5.77
CA GLN A 57 -5.45 0.96 6.41
C GLN A 57 -4.12 0.44 6.96
N CYS A 58 -4.12 -0.72 7.62
CA CYS A 58 -2.91 -1.37 8.13
C CYS A 58 -1.94 -1.72 6.98
N PHE A 59 -2.45 -2.34 5.91
CA PHE A 59 -1.63 -2.66 4.74
C PHE A 59 -1.06 -1.39 4.09
N GLY A 60 -1.89 -0.37 3.92
CA GLY A 60 -1.49 0.95 3.40
C GLY A 60 -0.40 1.59 4.24
N ALA A 61 -0.56 1.61 5.57
CA ALA A 61 0.39 2.22 6.50
C ALA A 61 1.75 1.50 6.50
N ILE A 62 1.77 0.16 6.57
CA ILE A 62 3.00 -0.63 6.53
C ILE A 62 3.70 -0.45 5.18
N THR A 63 2.93 -0.41 4.09
CA THR A 63 3.45 -0.18 2.74
C THR A 63 4.05 1.21 2.61
N LEU A 64 3.35 2.23 3.06
CA LEU A 64 3.84 3.61 3.03
C LEU A 64 5.10 3.77 3.88
N HIS A 65 5.11 3.22 5.10
CA HIS A 65 6.28 3.24 5.98
C HIS A 65 7.50 2.60 5.30
N SER A 66 7.33 1.39 4.75
CA SER A 66 8.39 0.69 4.00
C SER A 66 8.89 1.53 2.82
N LYS A 67 7.97 2.13 2.05
CA LYS A 67 8.31 3.00 0.92
C LYS A 67 9.13 4.22 1.32
N LEU A 68 8.69 4.95 2.35
CA LEU A 68 9.40 6.11 2.88
C LEU A 68 10.78 5.75 3.43
N MET A 69 10.89 4.65 4.18
CA MET A 69 12.14 4.28 4.86
C MET A 69 13.16 3.59 3.97
N LYS A 70 12.73 2.78 2.99
CA LYS A 70 13.61 1.88 2.23
C LYS A 70 13.65 2.18 0.73
N PHE A 71 12.59 2.77 0.17
CA PHE A 71 12.42 2.92 -1.27
C PHE A 71 12.32 4.38 -1.72
N TRP A 72 12.72 5.35 -0.88
CA TRP A 72 12.69 6.77 -1.23
C TRP A 72 13.47 7.10 -2.52
N HIS A 73 14.49 6.31 -2.84
CA HIS A 73 15.27 6.44 -4.08
C HIS A 73 14.44 6.21 -5.35
N GLU A 74 13.30 5.52 -5.28
CA GLU A 74 12.37 5.35 -6.41
C GLU A 74 11.62 6.64 -6.77
N VAL A 75 11.60 7.63 -5.87
CA VAL A 75 10.87 8.89 -6.06
C VAL A 75 11.69 9.88 -6.89
N PRO A 76 11.20 10.28 -8.09
CA PRO A 76 11.82 11.31 -8.91
C PRO A 76 11.95 12.64 -8.15
N ALA A 77 13.04 13.38 -8.37
CA ALA A 77 13.36 14.58 -7.59
C ALA A 77 12.23 15.63 -7.63
N GLU A 78 11.60 15.77 -8.80
CA GLU A 78 10.45 16.63 -9.07
C GLU A 78 9.21 16.30 -8.22
N ASN A 79 9.06 15.05 -7.78
CA ASN A 79 7.90 14.59 -7.01
C ASN A 79 8.15 14.56 -5.50
N ARG A 80 9.41 14.74 -5.06
CA ARG A 80 9.79 14.61 -3.64
C ARG A 80 9.12 15.65 -2.76
N ASP A 81 9.07 16.90 -3.21
CA ASP A 81 8.52 17.97 -2.37
C ASP A 81 7.01 17.85 -2.21
N GLY A 82 6.29 17.44 -3.26
CA GLY A 82 4.88 17.09 -3.17
C GLY A 82 4.60 15.93 -2.20
N LEU A 83 5.47 14.91 -2.18
CA LEU A 83 5.36 13.80 -1.23
C LEU A 83 5.65 14.22 0.21
N LYS A 84 6.67 15.05 0.46
CA LYS A 84 6.97 15.57 1.80
C LYS A 84 5.79 16.33 2.40
N GLN A 85 5.06 17.08 1.59
CA GLN A 85 3.87 17.81 2.05
C GLN A 85 2.71 16.88 2.46
N LYS A 86 2.66 15.67 1.90
CA LYS A 86 1.65 14.66 2.28
C LYS A 86 1.98 13.97 3.61
N ILE A 87 3.26 13.77 3.96
CA ILE A 87 3.69 13.05 5.18
C ILE A 87 2.97 13.52 6.46
N PRO A 88 2.88 14.83 6.77
CA PRO A 88 2.17 15.29 7.96
C PRO A 88 0.69 14.93 7.98
N GLN A 89 0.05 14.79 6.82
CA GLN A 89 -1.38 14.45 6.71
C GLN A 89 -1.69 13.00 7.10
N CYS A 90 -0.67 12.14 7.23
CA CYS A 90 -0.84 10.78 7.72
C CYS A 90 -0.86 10.64 9.25
N ILE A 91 -0.46 11.69 10.00
CA ILE A 91 -0.23 11.62 11.45
C ILE A 91 -1.37 12.30 12.25
N ILE A 92 -2.35 12.91 11.57
CA ILE A 92 -3.41 13.73 12.18
C ILE A 92 -4.77 13.05 12.04
#